data_AF-A0A948JHN1-F1
#
_entry.id   AF-A0A948JHN1-F1
#
_cell.length_a   1.000
_cell.length_b   1.000
_cell.length_c   1.000
_cell.angle_alpha   90.00
_cell.angle_beta   90.00
_cell.angle_gamma   90.00
#
_symmetry.space_group_name_H-M   'P 1'
#
loop_
_entity.id
_entity.type
_entity.pdbx_description
1 polymer ?
#
loop_
_entity_poly.entity_id
_entity_poly.type
_entity_poly.pdbx_seq_one_letter_code
_entity_poly.pdbx_strand_id
1 'polypeptide(L)'
;MSDIECVPEGKGFEIDYDKYGSRPTDYYKNSDEWWSAFAKLGEEEFANSNIKTQLLEELKHDKELAIVINHFFGQRAFEWLDKKGISKLGGLTPRQCLGLDYGLKRLRMLLLMMH
;
A
#
# COMPACT_ATOMS: atom_id res chain seq x y z
N MET A 1 -27.48 -7.86 -4.28
CA MET A 1 -26.02 -7.60 -4.36
C MET A 1 -25.86 -6.10 -4.27
N SER A 2 -25.34 -5.57 -3.18
CA SER A 2 -25.07 -4.13 -3.09
C SER A 2 -23.88 -3.83 -3.99
N ASP A 3 -24.09 -3.06 -5.05
CA ASP A 3 -22.99 -2.44 -5.78
C ASP A 3 -22.15 -1.68 -4.75
N ILE A 4 -20.91 -2.10 -4.57
CA ILE A 4 -19.99 -1.40 -3.69
C ILE A 4 -19.66 -0.08 -4.40
N GLU A 5 -20.37 0.97 -4.03
CA GLU A 5 -20.14 2.31 -4.55
C GLU A 5 -18.70 2.70 -4.20
N CYS A 6 -17.85 2.84 -5.23
CA CYS A 6 -16.44 3.15 -5.02
C CYS A 6 -16.32 4.55 -4.44
N VAL A 7 -15.55 4.69 -3.35
CA VAL A 7 -15.36 5.99 -2.69
C VAL A 7 -14.54 6.89 -3.63
N PRO A 8 -15.06 8.05 -4.06
CA PRO A 8 -14.35 8.95 -4.97
C PRO A 8 -13.04 9.50 -4.38
N GLU A 9 -12.17 10.02 -5.24
CA GLU A 9 -10.97 10.75 -4.84
C GLU A 9 -11.31 11.95 -3.93
N GLY A 10 -10.47 12.19 -2.92
CA GLY A 10 -10.63 13.30 -1.99
C GLY A 10 -11.73 13.09 -0.94
N LYS A 11 -12.40 11.94 -0.97
CA LYS A 11 -13.47 11.56 -0.03
C LYS A 11 -13.14 10.32 0.81
N GLY A 12 -12.01 9.66 0.55
CA GLY A 12 -11.56 8.52 1.32
C GLY A 12 -10.40 8.85 2.26
N PHE A 13 -9.83 7.80 2.85
CA PHE A 13 -8.74 7.90 3.82
C PHE A 13 -7.36 8.20 3.20
N GLU A 14 -7.25 8.33 1.88
CA GLU A 14 -6.06 8.86 1.21
C GLU A 14 -5.68 10.26 1.70
N ILE A 15 -6.67 11.05 2.12
CA ILE A 15 -6.46 12.40 2.65
C ILE A 15 -5.55 12.39 3.89
N ASP A 16 -5.54 11.29 4.64
CA ASP A 16 -4.71 11.17 5.83
C ASP A 16 -3.24 10.93 5.46
N TYR A 17 -2.98 10.27 4.32
CA TYR A 17 -1.62 10.19 3.75
C TYR A 17 -1.10 11.59 3.41
N ASP A 18 -1.91 12.39 2.73
CA ASP A 18 -1.54 13.74 2.29
C ASP A 18 -1.33 14.68 3.49
N LYS A 19 -2.14 14.55 4.55
CA LYS A 19 -1.97 15.32 5.78
C LYS A 19 -0.65 15.03 6.47
N TYR A 20 -0.10 13.82 6.36
CA TYR A 20 1.19 13.49 6.97
C TYR A 20 2.33 14.31 6.32
N GLY A 21 2.23 14.61 5.02
CA GLY A 21 3.13 15.55 4.34
C GLY A 21 2.99 17.02 4.81
N SER A 22 1.85 17.38 5.40
CA SER A 22 1.55 18.77 5.81
C SER A 22 1.97 19.12 7.24
N ARG A 23 2.36 18.13 8.05
CA ARG A 23 2.76 18.32 9.44
C ARG A 23 4.08 17.57 9.67
N PRO A 24 5.23 18.26 9.57
CA PRO A 24 6.51 17.66 9.91
C PRO A 24 6.42 17.16 11.36
N THR A 25 6.62 15.87 11.55
CA THR A 25 6.88 15.33 12.89
C THR A 25 8.38 15.37 13.14
N ASP A 26 8.83 15.32 14.39
CA ASP A 26 10.27 15.31 14.70
C ASP A 26 11.00 14.07 14.13
N TYR A 27 10.26 13.04 13.68
CA TYR A 27 10.79 11.81 13.14
C TYR A 27 10.82 11.75 11.61
N TYR A 28 9.81 12.32 10.93
CA TYR A 28 9.69 12.27 9.46
C TYR A 28 9.12 13.58 8.91
N LYS A 29 9.72 14.09 7.83
CA LYS A 29 9.33 15.38 7.25
C LYS A 29 8.07 15.30 6.39
N ASN A 30 7.79 14.13 5.81
CA ASN A 30 6.61 13.88 4.99
C ASN A 30 6.26 12.39 4.94
N SER A 31 5.15 12.07 4.28
CA SER A 31 4.62 10.70 4.15
C SER A 31 5.55 9.78 3.37
N ASP A 32 6.29 10.28 2.39
CA ASP A 32 7.20 9.47 1.59
C ASP A 32 8.44 9.06 2.39
N GLU A 33 9.03 9.96 3.18
CA GLU A 33 10.12 9.59 4.11
C GLU A 33 9.66 8.54 5.13
N TRP A 34 8.45 8.68 5.65
CA TRP A 34 7.86 7.70 6.57
C TRP A 34 7.63 6.35 5.88
N TRP A 35 7.09 6.36 4.66
CA TRP A 35 6.87 5.17 3.85
C TRP A 35 8.18 4.43 3.53
N SER A 36 9.21 5.15 3.07
CA SER A 36 10.54 4.58 2.82
C SER A 36 11.14 3.97 4.10
N ALA A 37 10.97 4.63 5.25
CA ALA A 37 11.46 4.09 6.52
C ALA A 37 10.69 2.82 6.95
N PHE A 38 9.38 2.80 6.74
CA PHE A 38 8.53 1.64 7.01
C PHE A 38 8.88 0.46 6.11
N ALA A 39 9.13 0.69 4.81
CA ALA A 39 9.54 -0.35 3.88
C ALA A 39 10.84 -1.04 4.29
N LYS A 40 11.79 -0.33 4.92
CA LYS A 40 13.05 -0.93 5.40
C LYS A 40 12.87 -2.08 6.37
N LEU A 41 11.74 -2.15 7.08
CA LEU A 41 11.45 -3.26 8.00
C LEU A 41 11.41 -4.63 7.32
N GLY A 42 11.06 -4.69 6.03
CA GLY A 42 10.96 -5.93 5.27
C GLY A 42 12.10 -6.18 4.28
N GLU A 43 13.14 -5.34 4.24
CA GLU A 43 14.14 -5.38 3.15
C GLU A 43 14.89 -6.71 3.07
N GLU A 44 15.33 -7.24 4.21
CA GLU A 44 16.08 -8.51 4.27
C GLU A 44 15.18 -9.69 3.87
N GLU A 45 13.94 -9.71 4.36
CA GLU A 45 12.95 -10.75 4.01
C GLU A 45 12.66 -10.73 2.51
N PHE A 46 12.45 -9.54 1.94
CA PHE A 46 12.18 -9.39 0.52
C PHE A 46 13.40 -9.76 -0.34
N ALA A 47 14.62 -9.45 0.10
CA ALA A 47 15.84 -9.80 -0.61
C ALA A 47 15.98 -11.32 -0.82
N ASN A 48 15.49 -12.11 0.15
CA ASN A 48 15.52 -13.57 0.15
C ASN A 48 14.21 -14.22 -0.38
N SER A 49 13.23 -13.42 -0.79
CA SER A 49 11.93 -13.91 -1.24
C SER A 49 12.00 -14.54 -2.63
N ASN A 50 11.45 -15.74 -2.77
CA ASN A 50 11.33 -16.45 -4.05
C ASN A 50 10.27 -15.84 -5.00
N ILE A 51 9.34 -15.02 -4.49
CA ILE A 51 8.33 -14.33 -5.30
C ILE A 51 8.76 -12.92 -5.72
N LYS A 52 9.94 -12.46 -5.29
CA LYS A 52 10.44 -11.09 -5.47
C LYS A 52 10.30 -10.56 -6.90
N THR A 53 10.80 -11.31 -7.88
CA THR A 53 10.81 -10.88 -9.28
C THR A 53 9.39 -10.70 -9.81
N GLN A 54 8.54 -11.69 -9.61
CA GLN A 54 7.14 -11.65 -10.05
C GLN A 54 6.35 -10.53 -9.34
N LEU A 55 6.61 -10.32 -8.04
CA LEU A 55 5.95 -9.25 -7.29
C LEU A 55 6.40 -7.86 -7.77
N LEU A 56 7.66 -7.67 -8.13
CA LEU A 56 8.13 -6.42 -8.72
C LEU A 56 7.47 -6.14 -10.08
N GLU A 57 7.34 -7.15 -10.93
CA GLU A 57 6.66 -7.01 -12.23
C GLU A 57 5.20 -6.60 -12.05
N GLU A 58 4.47 -7.28 -11.15
CA GLU A 58 3.07 -6.96 -10.84
C GLU A 58 2.90 -5.53 -10.30
N LEU A 59 3.85 -5.07 -9.49
CA LEU A 59 3.82 -3.75 -8.85
C LEU A 59 4.52 -2.66 -9.67
N LYS A 60 4.70 -2.85 -10.98
CA LYS A 60 5.33 -1.88 -11.90
C LYS A 60 6.70 -1.39 -11.41
N HIS A 61 7.46 -2.28 -10.79
CA HIS A 61 8.77 -2.04 -10.18
C HIS A 61 8.77 -1.06 -9.00
N ASP A 62 7.63 -0.78 -8.34
CA ASP A 62 7.61 -0.10 -7.04
C ASP A 62 8.22 -1.02 -5.98
N LYS A 63 9.53 -0.86 -5.74
CA LYS A 63 10.32 -1.69 -4.83
C LYS A 63 9.83 -1.58 -3.38
N GLU A 64 9.52 -0.37 -2.91
CA GLU A 64 9.11 -0.16 -1.52
C GLU A 64 7.77 -0.82 -1.24
N LEU A 65 6.82 -0.68 -2.17
CA LEU A 65 5.55 -1.38 -2.08
C LEU A 65 5.71 -2.91 -2.14
N ALA A 66 6.60 -3.41 -3.00
CA ALA A 66 6.89 -4.84 -3.07
C ALA A 66 7.48 -5.38 -1.77
N ILE A 67 8.39 -4.64 -1.14
CA ILE A 67 8.97 -5.01 0.16
C ILE A 67 7.86 -5.10 1.21
N VAL A 68 7.03 -4.05 1.34
CA VAL A 68 5.98 -4.00 2.36
C VAL A 68 4.95 -5.10 2.15
N ILE A 69 4.48 -5.32 0.92
CA ILE A 69 3.50 -6.37 0.62
C ILE A 69 4.10 -7.76 0.90
N ASN A 70 5.35 -8.00 0.52
CA ASN A 70 6.01 -9.27 0.85
C ASN A 70 6.12 -9.46 2.36
N HIS A 71 6.49 -8.43 3.11
CA HIS A 71 6.64 -8.52 4.56
C HIS A 71 5.35 -8.94 5.27
N PHE A 72 4.19 -8.41 4.86
CA PHE A 72 2.92 -8.74 5.51
C PHE A 72 2.24 -10.01 4.98
N PHE A 73 2.48 -10.37 3.72
CA PHE A 73 1.69 -11.43 3.06
C PHE A 73 2.52 -12.58 2.51
N GLY A 74 3.83 -12.39 2.30
CA GLY A 74 4.74 -13.37 1.73
C GLY A 74 4.16 -14.06 0.50
N GLN A 75 4.12 -15.39 0.53
CA GLN A 75 3.58 -16.22 -0.56
C GLN A 75 2.12 -15.91 -0.92
N ARG A 76 1.34 -15.32 0.00
CA ARG A 76 -0.06 -14.95 -0.21
C ARG A 76 -0.23 -13.54 -0.77
N ALA A 77 0.84 -12.86 -1.14
CA ALA A 77 0.79 -11.51 -1.70
C ALA A 77 -0.18 -11.40 -2.88
N PHE A 78 -0.12 -12.34 -3.84
CA PHE A 78 -0.99 -12.31 -5.02
C PHE A 78 -2.47 -12.57 -4.67
N GLU A 79 -2.74 -13.52 -3.76
CA GLU A 79 -4.10 -13.75 -3.24
C GLU A 79 -4.63 -12.48 -2.56
N TRP A 80 -3.80 -11.82 -1.77
CA TRP A 80 -4.16 -10.58 -1.09
C TRP A 80 -4.41 -9.43 -2.08
N LEU A 81 -3.62 -9.32 -3.15
CA LEU A 81 -3.81 -8.29 -4.18
C LEU A 81 -5.20 -8.35 -4.82
N ASP A 82 -5.79 -9.54 -4.90
CA ASP A 82 -7.12 -9.77 -5.47
C ASP A 82 -8.24 -9.76 -4.43
N LYS A 83 -7.92 -9.55 -3.15
CA LYS A 83 -8.88 -9.55 -2.06
C LYS A 83 -9.88 -8.40 -2.21
N LYS A 84 -11.16 -8.77 -2.24
CA LYS A 84 -12.30 -7.84 -2.22
C LYS A 84 -12.76 -7.54 -0.80
N GLY A 85 -13.54 -6.47 -0.64
CA GLY A 85 -14.21 -6.15 0.62
C GLY A 85 -13.31 -5.51 1.69
N ILE A 86 -12.13 -5.00 1.31
CA ILE A 86 -11.30 -4.20 2.22
C ILE A 86 -11.93 -2.80 2.30
N SER A 87 -12.72 -2.57 3.35
CA SER A 87 -13.53 -1.34 3.54
C SER A 87 -12.72 -0.06 3.36
N LYS A 88 -11.50 -0.03 3.90
CA LYS A 88 -10.61 1.14 3.79
C LYS A 88 -10.33 1.50 2.34
N LEU A 89 -10.10 0.54 1.44
CA LEU A 89 -9.80 0.81 0.01
C LEU A 89 -10.96 1.42 -0.79
N GLY A 90 -12.12 1.66 -0.15
CA GLY A 90 -13.23 2.36 -0.78
C GLY A 90 -13.84 1.56 -1.91
N GLY A 91 -13.92 0.24 -1.74
CA GLY A 91 -14.52 -0.70 -2.71
C GLY A 91 -13.58 -1.26 -3.76
N LEU A 92 -12.32 -0.80 -3.80
CA LEU A 92 -11.28 -1.33 -4.68
C LEU A 92 -10.58 -2.55 -4.06
N THR A 93 -10.09 -3.45 -4.90
CA THR A 93 -9.04 -4.40 -4.48
C THR A 93 -7.68 -3.71 -4.42
N PRO A 94 -6.69 -4.24 -3.67
CA PRO A 94 -5.35 -3.69 -3.69
C PRO A 94 -4.76 -3.58 -5.10
N ARG A 95 -5.00 -4.57 -5.98
CA ARG A 95 -4.55 -4.52 -7.38
C ARG A 95 -5.17 -3.34 -8.15
N GLN A 96 -6.46 -3.09 -7.96
CA GLN A 96 -7.12 -1.94 -8.61
C GLN A 96 -6.57 -0.60 -8.12
N CYS A 97 -6.13 -0.51 -6.86
CA CYS A 97 -5.50 0.68 -6.31
C CYS A 97 -4.18 1.06 -7.01
N LEU A 98 -3.44 0.11 -7.59
CA LEU A 98 -2.16 0.35 -8.28
C LEU A 98 -2.31 1.14 -9.60
N GLY A 99 -3.53 1.26 -10.10
CA GLY A 99 -3.85 2.02 -11.32
C GLY A 99 -4.25 3.47 -11.07
N LEU A 100 -4.34 3.90 -9.81
CA LEU A 100 -4.97 5.16 -9.41
C LEU A 100 -4.13 5.85 -8.35
N ASP A 101 -3.77 7.12 -8.52
CA ASP A 101 -2.90 7.84 -7.57
C ASP A 101 -3.50 7.89 -6.16
N TYR A 102 -4.79 8.22 -6.04
CA TYR A 102 -5.49 8.18 -4.76
C TYR A 102 -5.64 6.74 -4.22
N GLY A 103 -5.76 5.75 -5.10
CA GLY A 103 -5.79 4.34 -4.75
C GLY A 103 -4.48 3.88 -4.12
N LEU A 104 -3.35 4.31 -4.69
CA LEU A 104 -2.03 4.00 -4.15
C LEU A 104 -1.83 4.63 -2.76
N LYS A 105 -2.28 5.87 -2.56
CA LYS A 105 -2.25 6.53 -1.24
C LYS A 105 -3.09 5.77 -0.20
N ARG A 106 -4.30 5.34 -0.58
CA ARG A 106 -5.13 4.43 0.23
C ARG A 106 -4.35 3.16 0.59
N LEU A 107 -3.77 2.50 -0.42
CA LEU A 107 -3.04 1.25 -0.22
C LEU A 107 -1.87 1.42 0.76
N ARG A 108 -1.07 2.47 0.60
CA ARG A 108 0.06 2.77 1.50
C ARG A 108 -0.42 3.04 2.93
N MET A 109 -1.46 3.86 3.11
CA MET A 109 -2.02 4.10 4.45
C MET A 109 -2.58 2.82 5.08
N LEU A 110 -3.23 1.96 4.29
CA LEU A 110 -3.74 0.69 4.78
C LEU A 110 -2.61 -0.13 5.38
N LEU A 111 -1.50 -0.26 4.65
CA LEU A 111 -0.33 -1.04 5.05
C LEU A 111 0.37 -0.43 6.27
N LEU A 112 0.49 0.90 6.34
CA LEU A 112 1.05 1.59 7.51
C LEU A 112 0.25 1.35 8.79
N MET A 113 -1.04 1.05 8.67
CA MET A 113 -1.92 0.70 9.80
C MET A 113 -1.88 -0.79 10.19
N MET A 114 -1.11 -1.64 9.50
CA MET A 114 -1.04 -3.08 9.78
C MET A 114 -0.01 -3.47 10.85
N HIS A 115 0.57 -2.48 11.55
CA HIS A 115 1.46 -2.69 12.70
C HIS A 115 0.79 -3.42 13.87
#